data_AF-A0ABD4RVZ0-F1
#
_entry.id   AF-A0ABD4RVZ0-F1
#
_cell.length_a   1.000
_cell.length_b   1.000
_cell.length_c   1.000
_cell.angle_alpha   90.00
_cell.angle_beta   90.00
_cell.angle_gamma   90.00
#
_symmetry.space_group_name_H-M   'P 1'
#
loop_
_entity.id
_entity.type
_entity.pdbx_description
1 polymer ?
#
loop_
_entity_poly.entity_id
_entity_poly.type
_entity_poly.pdbx_seq_one_letter_code
_entity_poly.pdbx_strand_id
1 'polypeptide(L)' 'MKLDKVSQLRKDNKLTPTELAYHLNMSVRSYQNKEKGKTEFTASEIEKLINLYDIEAREILNIK' A
#
# COMPACT_ATOMS: atom_id res chain seq x y z
N MET A 1 5.51 9.49 -2.21
CA MET A 1 4.74 8.57 -1.33
C MET A 1 5.69 7.97 -0.30
N LYS A 2 5.24 7.71 0.92
CA LYS A 2 6.03 7.09 2.00
C LYS A 2 6.00 5.56 1.86
N LEU A 3 6.82 5.00 0.97
CA LEU A 3 6.86 3.56 0.67
C LEU A 3 7.13 2.72 1.93
N ASP A 4 8.04 3.19 2.79
CA ASP A 4 8.36 2.53 4.05
C ASP A 4 7.14 2.41 4.97
N LYS A 5 6.24 3.40 4.96
CA LYS A 5 5.00 3.36 5.72
C LYS A 5 4.04 2.28 5.23
N VAL A 6 3.90 2.12 3.92
CA VAL A 6 3.06 1.06 3.34
C VAL A 6 3.59 -0.33 3.72
N SER A 7 4.92 -0.49 3.67
CA SER A 7 5.57 -1.74 4.07
C SER A 7 5.41 -2.01 5.57
N GLN A 8 5.50 -0.97 6.40
CA GLN A 8 5.27 -1.06 7.85
C GLN A 8 3.83 -1.43 8.18
N LEU A 9 2.84 -0.74 7.59
CA LEU A 9 1.41 -1.03 7.79
C LEU A 9 1.08 -2.48 7.44
N ARG A 10 1.64 -3.00 6.33
CA ARG A 10 1.46 -4.41 5.96
C ARG A 10 2.00 -5.35 7.04
N LYS A 11 3.21 -5.09 7.55
CA LYS A 11 3.86 -5.91 8.59
C LYS A 11 3.14 -5.82 9.93
N ASP A 12 2.72 -4.63 10.35
CA ASP A 12 2.00 -4.38 11.61
C ASP A 12 0.65 -5.12 11.63
N ASN A 13 -0.02 -5.19 10.48
CA ASN A 13 -1.26 -5.95 10.30
C ASN A 13 -1.02 -7.44 10.00
N LYS A 14 0.23 -7.91 10.05
CA LYS A 14 0.64 -9.30 9.80
C LYS A 14 0.19 -9.85 8.43
N LEU A 15 0.04 -8.97 7.44
CA LEU A 15 -0.35 -9.35 6.09
C LEU A 15 0.87 -9.75 5.26
N THR A 16 0.73 -10.85 4.52
CA THR A 16 1.67 -11.21 3.47
C THR A 16 1.50 -10.29 2.25
N PRO A 17 2.53 -10.15 1.40
CA PRO A 17 2.38 -9.45 0.12
C PRO A 17 1.26 -10.01 -0.76
N THR A 18 0.98 -11.31 -0.66
CA THR A 18 -0.10 -11.98 -1.40
C THR A 18 -1.48 -11.55 -0.91
N GLU A 19 -1.71 -11.54 0.39
CA GLU A 19 -2.99 -11.12 0.99
C GLU A 19 -3.27 -9.65 0.70
N LEU A 20 -2.27 -8.77 0.85
CA LEU A 20 -2.47 -7.37 0.53
C LEU A 20 -2.72 -7.13 -0.95
N ALA A 21 -2.02 -7.84 -1.85
CA ALA A 21 -2.31 -7.78 -3.27
C ALA A 21 -3.75 -8.20 -3.59
N TYR A 22 -4.27 -9.22 -2.90
CA TYR A 22 -5.67 -9.64 -2.99
C TYR A 22 -6.64 -8.54 -2.54
N HIS A 23 -6.40 -7.91 -1.38
CA HIS A 23 -7.22 -6.78 -0.90
C HIS A 23 -7.23 -5.59 -1.87
N LEU A 24 -6.10 -5.33 -2.53
CA LEU A 24 -6.01 -4.24 -3.51
C LEU A 24 -6.54 -4.62 -4.89
N ASN A 25 -6.92 -5.88 -5.09
CA ASN A 25 -7.33 -6.46 -6.38
C ASN A 25 -6.24 -6.30 -7.46
N MET A 26 -5.01 -6.73 -7.15
CA MET A 26 -3.88 -6.72 -8.07
C MET A 26 -3.03 -8.00 -7.95
N SER A 27 -2.13 -8.21 -8.90
CA SER A 27 -1.18 -9.32 -8.81
C SER A 27 -0.13 -9.09 -7.71
N VAL A 28 0.34 -10.17 -7.07
CA VAL A 28 1.39 -10.11 -6.04
C VAL A 28 2.64 -9.40 -6.56
N ARG A 29 3.03 -9.67 -7.82
CA ARG A 29 4.19 -9.03 -8.47
C ARG A 29 4.00 -7.52 -8.61
N SER A 30 2.79 -7.08 -8.99
CA SER A 30 2.47 -5.65 -9.10
C SER A 30 2.62 -4.97 -7.73
N TYR A 31 2.01 -5.55 -6.70
CA TYR A 31 2.11 -5.04 -5.33
C TYR A 31 3.58 -4.95 -4.88
N GLN A 32 4.36 -6.03 -5.04
CA GLN A 32 5.77 -6.07 -4.63
C GLN A 32 6.64 -5.06 -5.40
N ASN A 33 6.38 -4.83 -6.69
CA ASN A 33 7.08 -3.80 -7.45
C ASN A 33 6.75 -2.40 -6.91
N LYS A 34 5.48 -2.15 -6.57
CA LYS A 34 5.05 -0.88 -5.99
C LYS A 34 5.62 -0.65 -4.60
N GLU A 35 5.58 -1.65 -3.72
CA GLU A 35 6.15 -1.60 -2.37
C GLU A 35 7.67 -1.35 -2.39
N LYS A 36 8.38 -1.87 -3.41
CA LYS A 36 9.81 -1.62 -3.65
C LYS A 36 10.10 -0.31 -4.39
N GLY A 37 9.08 0.50 -4.70
CA GLY A 37 9.23 1.77 -5.40
C GLY A 37 9.57 1.67 -6.90
N LYS A 38 9.43 0.48 -7.52
CA LYS A 38 9.67 0.31 -8.96
C LYS A 38 8.55 0.90 -9.82
N THR A 39 7.34 0.99 -9.25
CA THR A 39 6.14 1.52 -9.89
C THR A 39 5.31 2.26 -8.84
N GLU A 40 4.61 3.31 -9.22
CA GLU A 40 3.78 4.06 -8.27
C GLU A 40 2.42 3.38 -8.00
N PHE A 41 1.82 3.67 -6.84
CA PHE A 41 0.43 3.33 -6.59
C PHE A 41 -0.48 4.35 -7.29
N THR A 42 -1.58 3.88 -7.87
CA THR A 42 -2.61 4.75 -8.44
C THR A 42 -3.47 5.35 -7.33
N ALA A 43 -4.20 6.43 -7.63
CA ALA A 43 -5.11 7.05 -6.68
C ALA A 43 -6.15 6.05 -6.12
N SER A 44 -6.71 5.16 -6.95
CA SER A 44 -7.66 4.14 -6.52
C SER A 44 -7.01 3.08 -5.60
N GLU A 45 -5.75 2.71 -5.85
CA GLU A 45 -5.04 1.78 -4.96
C GLU A 45 -4.70 2.43 -3.60
N ILE A 46 -4.38 3.72 -3.61
CA ILE A 46 -4.16 4.53 -2.40
C ILE A 46 -5.45 4.62 -1.58
N GLU A 47 -6.59 4.87 -2.23
CA GLU A 47 -7.91 4.90 -1.58
C GLU A 47 -8.22 3.55 -0.90
N LYS A 48 -7.94 2.43 -1.57
CA LYS A 48 -8.09 1.10 -0.96
C LYS A 48 -7.17 0.89 0.24
N LEU A 49 -5.92 1.36 0.19
CA LEU A 49 -4.99 1.28 1.33
C LEU A 49 -5.49 2.09 2.53
N ILE A 50 -5.97 3.31 2.29
CA ILE A 50 -6.55 4.19 3.31
C ILE A 50 -7.73 3.51 3.97
N ASN A 51 -8.66 2.98 3.17
CA ASN A 51 -9.85 2.30 3.69
C ASN A 51 -9.51 0.98 4.41
N LEU A 52 -8.53 0.22 3.92
CA LEU A 52 -8.13 -1.04 4.53
C LEU A 52 -7.50 -0.85 5.91
N TYR A 53 -6.70 0.22 6.07
CA TYR A 53 -5.96 0.49 7.30
C TYR A 53 -6.62 1.53 8.22
N ASP A 54 -7.73 2.11 7.79
CA ASP A 54 -8.43 3.20 8.49
C ASP A 54 -7.48 4.35 8.87
N ILE A 55 -6.72 4.82 7.87
CA ILE A 55 -5.73 5.90 8.02
C ILE A 55 -6.00 7.06 7.07
N GLU A 56 -5.53 8.25 7.41
CA GLU A 56 -5.62 9.40 6.52
C GLU A 56 -4.59 9.33 5.36
N ALA A 57 -4.93 9.93 4.22
CA ALA A 57 -4.05 9.98 3.05
C ALA A 57 -2.67 10.61 3.35
N ARG A 58 -2.59 11.60 4.25
CA ARG A 58 -1.32 12.24 4.67
C ARG A 58 -0.33 11.29 5.36
N GLU A 59 -0.83 10.18 5.89
CA GLU A 59 0.01 9.16 6.54
C GLU A 59 0.89 8.43 5.53
N ILE A 60 0.40 8.27 4.29
CA ILE A 60 1.11 7.55 3.21
C ILE A 60 1.56 8.45 2.06
N LEU A 61 0.92 9.60 1.86
CA LEU A 61 1.29 10.59 0.83
C LEU A 61 2.26 11.63 1.40
N ASN A 62 3.11 12.19 0.54
CA ASN A 62 4.03 13.28 0.90
C ASN A 62 3.33 14.64 0.74
N ILE A 63 2.20 14.81 1.41
CA ILE A 63 1.44 16.06 1.40
C ILE A 63 1.83 16.83 2.66
N LYS A 64 2.19 18.11 2.50
CA LYS A 64 2.54 19.03 3.60
C LYS A 64 1.30 19.61 4.24
#